data_AF-A0A478FPV1-F1
#
_entry.id   AF-A0A478FPV1-F1
#
_cell.length_a   1.000
_cell.length_b   1.000
_cell.length_c   1.000
_cell.angle_alpha   90.00
_cell.angle_beta   90.00
_cell.angle_gamma   90.00
#
_symmetry.space_group_name_H-M   'P 1'
#
loop_
_entity.id
_entity.type
_entity.pdbx_description
1 polymer ?
#
loop_
_entity_poly.entity_id
_entity_poly.type
_entity_poly.pdbx_seq_one_letter_code
_entity_poly.pdbx_strand_id
1 'polypeptide(L)'
;MDPKLKEDLQNSIVKVLESDPRPMTLNFMMHKVFKEIQELHPSVYVTHKDFSVVLDELLKKYWVGRTKHNKYYLDYLDYEETGVEGEGYLEVDVFTGHGYITVKRNYREYKKASYFVHKKNIGSSKTGDYVRFVGLNNTKPRDFSFKDAAVKEVLPKPKIAL
;
A
#
# COMPACT_ATOMS: atom_id res chain seq x y z
N MET A 1 19.36 13.65 11.39
CA MET A 1 18.02 14.18 11.69
C MET A 1 17.55 13.54 12.98
N ASP A 2 17.04 14.36 13.89
CA ASP A 2 16.46 13.89 15.15
C ASP A 2 15.35 12.84 14.88
N PRO A 3 15.32 11.70 15.60
CA PRO A 3 14.32 10.65 15.36
C PRO A 3 12.88 11.12 15.53
N LYS A 4 12.62 12.03 16.46
CA LYS A 4 11.26 12.53 16.72
C LYS A 4 10.80 13.46 15.60
N LEU A 5 11.65 14.39 15.18
CA LEU A 5 11.42 15.23 13.99
C LEU A 5 11.13 14.39 12.74
N LYS A 6 11.88 13.31 12.53
CA LYS A 6 11.68 12.40 11.40
C LYS A 6 10.31 11.73 11.45
N GLU A 7 9.91 11.21 12.61
CA GLU A 7 8.59 10.60 12.82
C GLU A 7 7.47 11.60 12.55
N ASP A 8 7.57 12.81 13.11
CA ASP A 8 6.56 13.84 12.94
C ASP A 8 6.47 14.32 11.48
N LEU A 9 7.59 14.38 10.76
CA LEU A 9 7.62 14.62 9.31
C LEU A 9 6.91 13.50 8.52
N GLN A 10 7.14 12.23 8.87
CA GLN A 10 6.45 11.11 8.23
C GLN A 10 4.94 11.22 8.43
N ASN A 11 4.50 11.43 9.67
CA ASN A 11 3.09 11.54 10.03
C ASN A 11 2.42 12.73 9.33
N SER A 12 3.09 13.89 9.28
CA SER A 12 2.57 15.09 8.62
C SER A 12 2.44 14.90 7.10
N ILE A 13 3.41 14.25 6.45
CA ILE A 13 3.32 13.92 5.01
C ILE A 13 2.11 13.03 4.74
N VAL A 14 1.95 11.95 5.51
CA VAL A 14 0.83 11.03 5.36
C VAL A 14 -0.50 11.76 5.57
N LYS A 15 -0.63 12.54 6.64
CA LYS A 15 -1.82 13.33 6.95
C LYS A 15 -2.20 14.30 5.82
N VAL A 16 -1.21 15.01 5.25
CA VAL A 16 -1.44 15.92 4.12
C VAL A 16 -1.97 15.16 2.90
N LEU A 17 -1.40 13.99 2.58
CA LEU A 17 -1.84 13.16 1.45
C LEU A 17 -3.16 12.44 1.71
N GLU A 18 -3.50 12.13 2.96
CA GLU A 18 -4.80 11.58 3.35
C GLU A 18 -5.94 12.59 3.22
N SER A 19 -5.63 13.88 3.46
CA SER A 19 -6.60 14.97 3.40
C SER A 19 -7.02 15.35 1.97
N ASP A 20 -6.17 15.08 0.97
CA ASP A 20 -6.43 15.36 -0.44
C ASP A 20 -6.01 14.16 -1.30
N PRO A 21 -6.95 13.39 -1.85
CA PRO A 21 -6.64 12.18 -2.63
C PRO A 21 -5.94 12.48 -3.97
N ARG A 22 -5.82 13.75 -4.38
CA ARG A 22 -5.20 14.12 -5.65
C ARG A 22 -3.67 14.12 -5.54
N PRO A 23 -2.96 13.62 -6.58
CA PRO A 23 -1.50 13.69 -6.60
C PRO A 23 -0.96 15.12 -6.49
N MET A 24 0.03 15.32 -5.62
CA MET A 24 0.54 16.61 -5.18
C MET A 24 2.00 16.84 -5.60
N THR A 25 2.38 18.05 -6.00
CA THR A 25 3.80 18.37 -6.28
C THR A 25 4.60 18.48 -4.98
N LEU A 26 5.91 18.24 -5.04
CA LEU A 26 6.82 18.30 -3.88
C LEU A 26 6.72 19.64 -3.13
N ASN A 27 6.83 20.76 -3.85
CA ASN A 27 6.81 22.09 -3.24
C ASN A 27 5.50 22.39 -2.51
N PHE A 28 4.36 21.99 -3.09
CA PHE A 28 3.05 22.24 -2.47
C PHE A 28 2.85 21.36 -1.23
N MET A 29 3.32 20.11 -1.28
CA MET A 29 3.30 19.20 -0.13
C MET A 29 4.22 19.71 1.00
N MET A 30 5.45 20.10 0.67
CA MET A 30 6.39 20.70 1.63
C MET A 30 5.80 21.93 2.31
N HIS A 31 5.18 22.84 1.56
CA HIS A 31 4.55 24.03 2.12
C HIS A 31 3.45 23.69 3.15
N LYS A 32 2.61 22.69 2.86
CA LYS A 32 1.57 22.24 3.80
C LYS A 32 2.16 21.59 5.05
N VAL A 33 3.13 20.70 4.88
CA VAL A 33 3.78 19.98 5.99
C VAL A 33 4.57 20.93 6.89
N PHE A 34 5.27 21.92 6.31
CA PHE A 34 6.07 22.87 7.07
C PHE A 34 5.25 23.68 8.07
N LYS A 35 4.01 24.02 7.72
CA LYS A 35 3.12 24.71 8.66
C LYS A 35 2.86 23.86 9.91
N GLU A 36 2.60 22.56 9.74
CA GLU A 36 2.37 21.64 10.86
C GLU A 36 3.66 21.39 11.66
N ILE A 37 4.79 21.22 10.98
CA ILE A 37 6.07 20.95 11.66
C ILE A 37 6.57 22.16 12.46
N GLN A 38 6.34 23.39 11.99
CA GLN A 38 6.71 24.59 12.76
C GLN A 38 5.94 24.71 14.07
N GLU A 39 4.70 24.21 14.13
CA GLU A 39 3.92 24.20 15.38
C GLU A 39 4.50 23.20 16.39
N LEU A 40 5.02 22.05 15.93
CA LEU A 40 5.60 21.00 16.77
C LEU A 40 7.08 21.25 17.11
N HIS A 41 7.82 21.84 16.18
CA HIS A 41 9.27 22.08 16.25
C HIS A 41 9.60 23.53 15.85
N PRO A 42 9.25 24.54 16.67
CA PRO A 42 9.31 25.95 16.27
C PRO A 42 10.71 26.48 15.91
N SER A 43 11.75 25.86 16.48
CA SER A 43 13.15 26.26 16.27
C SER A 43 13.85 25.46 15.16
N VAL A 44 13.15 24.52 14.52
CA VAL A 44 13.72 23.63 13.52
C VAL A 44 13.39 24.13 12.12
N TYR A 45 14.42 24.28 11.29
CA TYR A 45 14.24 24.51 9.86
C TYR A 45 14.44 23.20 9.10
N VAL A 46 13.35 22.66 8.53
CA VAL A 46 13.42 21.45 7.71
C VAL A 46 13.87 21.82 6.31
N THR A 47 15.03 21.30 5.90
CA THR A 47 15.54 21.56 4.55
C THR A 47 14.82 20.68 3.52
N HIS A 48 14.91 21.06 2.24
CA HIS A 48 14.45 20.20 1.15
C HIS A 48 15.14 18.83 1.17
N LYS A 49 16.42 18.78 1.55
CA LYS A 49 17.16 17.51 1.64
C LYS A 49 16.59 16.59 2.71
N ASP A 50 16.30 17.13 3.89
CA ASP A 50 15.70 16.36 5.00
C ASP A 50 14.32 15.84 4.59
N PHE A 51 13.50 16.70 4.00
CA PHE A 51 12.17 16.33 3.51
C PHE A 51 12.23 15.24 2.43
N SER A 52 13.14 15.38 1.46
CA SER A 52 13.34 14.37 0.41
C SER A 52 13.78 13.02 0.98
N VAL A 53 14.65 12.98 1.98
CA VAL A 53 15.07 11.73 2.65
C VAL A 53 13.87 11.03 3.28
N VAL A 54 13.03 11.77 4.01
CA VAL A 54 11.81 11.21 4.64
C VAL A 54 10.84 10.69 3.57
N LEU A 55 10.63 11.46 2.50
CA LEU A 55 9.73 11.10 1.42
C LEU A 55 10.20 9.85 0.66
N ASP A 56 11.50 9.72 0.42
CA ASP A 56 12.09 8.54 -0.22
C ASP A 56 11.94 7.28 0.65
N GLU A 57 11.98 7.41 1.98
CA GLU A 57 11.67 6.28 2.87
C GLU A 57 10.20 5.87 2.80
N LEU A 58 9.28 6.84 2.74
CA LEU A 58 7.85 6.56 2.58
C LEU A 58 7.53 5.91 1.23
N LEU A 59 8.23 6.32 0.17
CA LEU A 59 8.18 5.67 -1.15
C LEU A 59 8.65 4.21 -1.08
N LYS A 60 9.77 3.95 -0.40
CA LYS A 60 10.30 2.58 -0.23
C LYS A 60 9.36 1.68 0.58
N LYS A 61 8.64 2.25 1.55
CA LYS A 61 7.60 1.55 2.33
C LYS A 61 6.27 1.41 1.59
N TYR A 62 6.13 2.01 0.40
CA TYR A 62 4.88 2.07 -0.36
C TYR A 62 3.71 2.75 0.36
N TRP A 63 4.00 3.59 1.34
CA TRP A 63 2.97 4.44 1.96
C TRP A 63 2.61 5.60 1.03
N VAL A 64 3.61 6.09 0.31
CA VAL A 64 3.48 7.13 -0.70
C VAL A 64 3.88 6.56 -2.07
N GLY A 65 3.21 7.01 -3.12
CA GLY A 65 3.51 6.69 -4.51
C GLY A 65 3.91 7.94 -5.28
N ARG A 66 4.54 7.76 -6.45
CA ARG A 66 4.94 8.85 -7.34
C ARG A 66 4.46 8.60 -8.76
N THR A 67 3.71 9.56 -9.30
CA THR A 67 3.28 9.54 -10.70
C THR A 67 4.42 9.85 -11.67
N LYS A 68 4.21 9.58 -12.97
CA LYS A 68 5.16 9.94 -14.05
C LYS A 68 5.49 11.44 -14.13
N HIS A 69 4.65 12.30 -13.55
CA HIS A 69 4.85 13.76 -13.52
C HIS A 69 5.43 14.26 -12.19
N ASN A 70 6.09 13.40 -11.41
CA ASN A 70 6.66 13.73 -10.10
C ASN A 70 5.65 14.33 -9.10
N LYS A 71 4.41 13.86 -9.17
CA LYS A 71 3.38 14.13 -8.14
C LYS A 71 3.24 12.93 -7.20
N TYR A 72 3.11 13.21 -5.92
CA TYR A 72 3.05 12.27 -4.82
C TYR A 72 1.61 12.04 -4.37
N TYR A 73 1.25 10.81 -4.05
CA TYR A 73 -0.10 10.44 -3.59
C TYR A 73 0.02 9.35 -2.52
N LEU A 74 -1.04 9.16 -1.73
CA LEU A 74 -1.08 8.05 -0.78
C LEU A 74 -1.29 6.73 -1.54
N ASP A 75 -0.33 5.82 -1.50
CA ASP A 75 -0.34 4.60 -2.31
C ASP A 75 -1.07 3.46 -1.59
N TYR A 76 -0.53 3.02 -0.44
CA TYR A 76 -1.15 1.94 0.32
C TYR A 76 -0.73 1.94 1.80
N LEU A 77 -1.69 2.24 2.68
CA LEU A 77 -1.48 2.18 4.14
C LEU A 77 -1.33 0.74 4.65
N ASP A 78 -0.73 0.56 5.81
CA ASP A 78 -0.67 -0.73 6.50
C ASP A 78 -2.03 -1.01 7.15
N TYR A 79 -2.97 -1.54 6.36
CA TYR A 79 -4.29 -1.93 6.85
C TYR A 79 -4.20 -3.11 7.83
N GLU A 80 -5.05 -3.09 8.85
CA GLU A 80 -5.16 -4.17 9.82
C GLU A 80 -5.76 -5.43 9.18
N GLU A 81 -5.35 -6.60 9.68
CA GLU A 81 -5.91 -7.87 9.23
C GLU A 81 -7.30 -8.10 9.83
N THR A 82 -8.25 -8.53 8.99
CA THR A 82 -9.62 -8.85 9.42
C THR A 82 -9.73 -10.21 10.13
N GLY A 83 -8.68 -11.03 10.08
CA GLY A 83 -8.72 -12.44 10.49
C GLY A 83 -9.49 -13.36 9.52
N VAL A 84 -10.11 -12.83 8.47
CA VAL A 84 -10.79 -13.63 7.44
C VAL A 84 -9.76 -14.16 6.47
N GLU A 85 -9.44 -15.45 6.59
CA GLU A 85 -8.51 -16.13 5.70
C GLU A 85 -9.21 -16.83 4.53
N GLY A 86 -8.45 -17.08 3.47
CA GLY A 86 -8.87 -17.88 2.33
C GLY A 86 -7.69 -18.39 1.52
N GLU A 87 -8.00 -19.22 0.53
CA GLU A 87 -7.01 -19.76 -0.39
C GLU A 87 -7.40 -19.48 -1.84
N GLY A 88 -6.41 -19.27 -2.71
CA GLY A 88 -6.69 -18.99 -4.11
C GLY A 88 -5.44 -18.92 -4.96
N TYR A 89 -5.64 -18.72 -6.26
CA TYR A 89 -4.53 -18.51 -7.20
C TYR A 89 -4.22 -17.04 -7.31
N LEU A 90 -2.93 -16.70 -7.19
CA LEU A 90 -2.43 -15.35 -7.36
C LEU A 90 -2.09 -15.07 -8.82
N GLU A 91 -2.55 -13.93 -9.34
CA GLU A 91 -2.11 -13.36 -10.61
C GLU A 91 -1.51 -11.98 -10.35
N VAL A 92 -0.25 -11.76 -10.76
CA VAL A 92 0.44 -10.49 -10.59
C VAL A 92 0.46 -9.73 -11.91
N ASP A 93 -0.06 -8.51 -11.90
CA ASP A 93 -0.03 -7.58 -13.01
C ASP A 93 1.41 -7.08 -13.25
N VAL A 94 1.91 -7.29 -14.47
CA VAL A 94 3.32 -7.04 -14.83
C VAL A 94 3.67 -5.55 -14.81
N PHE A 95 2.68 -4.66 -15.03
CA PHE A 95 2.92 -3.23 -15.14
C PHE A 95 2.94 -2.53 -13.78
N THR A 96 2.05 -2.93 -12.88
CA THR A 96 1.86 -2.32 -11.56
C THR A 96 2.55 -3.10 -10.45
N GLY A 97 2.79 -4.39 -10.66
CA GLY A 97 3.26 -5.33 -9.66
C GLY A 97 2.19 -5.71 -8.63
N HIS A 98 0.95 -5.27 -8.79
CA HIS A 98 -0.16 -5.64 -7.90
C HIS A 98 -0.68 -7.05 -8.21
N GLY A 99 -1.22 -7.71 -7.21
CA GLY A 99 -1.78 -9.05 -7.30
C GLY A 99 -3.30 -9.06 -7.28
N TYR A 100 -3.88 -10.09 -7.85
CA TYR A 100 -5.30 -10.41 -7.76
C TYR A 100 -5.43 -11.89 -7.39
N ILE A 101 -6.22 -12.18 -6.36
CA ILE A 101 -6.48 -13.57 -5.94
C ILE A 101 -7.86 -14.00 -6.43
N THR A 102 -7.86 -15.11 -7.15
CA THR A 102 -9.08 -15.79 -7.57
C THR A 102 -9.31 -17.03 -6.70
N VAL A 103 -10.38 -16.98 -5.91
CA VAL A 103 -10.83 -18.09 -5.07
C VAL A 103 -11.68 -19.04 -5.93
N LYS A 104 -11.33 -20.33 -5.93
CA LYS A 104 -12.13 -21.37 -6.60
C LYS A 104 -13.09 -22.01 -5.59
N ARG A 105 -14.40 -21.93 -5.82
CA ARG A 105 -15.36 -22.78 -5.10
C ARG A 105 -15.56 -24.08 -5.88
N ASN A 106 -15.41 -25.23 -5.21
CA ASN A 106 -15.62 -26.57 -5.77
C ASN A 106 -14.87 -26.87 -7.07
N TYR A 107 -13.69 -26.29 -7.27
CA TYR A 107 -12.83 -26.45 -8.46
C TYR A 107 -13.47 -26.15 -9.82
N ARG A 108 -14.70 -25.63 -9.87
CA ARG A 108 -15.48 -25.45 -11.11
C ARG A 108 -15.99 -24.02 -11.34
N GLU A 109 -16.26 -23.24 -10.29
CA GLU A 109 -16.74 -21.86 -10.45
C GLU A 109 -15.67 -20.84 -10.08
N TYR A 110 -15.26 -20.06 -11.08
CA TYR A 110 -14.42 -18.88 -10.90
C TYR A 110 -15.30 -17.71 -10.48
N LYS A 111 -15.23 -17.29 -9.22
CA LYS A 111 -15.62 -15.91 -8.90
C LYS A 111 -14.47 -15.01 -9.36
N LYS A 112 -14.61 -14.43 -10.55
CA LYS A 112 -13.60 -13.57 -11.21
C LYS A 112 -13.05 -12.56 -10.18
N ALA A 113 -11.77 -12.71 -9.83
CA ALA A 113 -10.99 -11.94 -8.84
C ALA A 113 -11.79 -11.47 -7.60
N SER A 114 -11.59 -12.11 -6.45
CA SER A 114 -12.31 -11.72 -5.22
C SER A 114 -11.51 -10.74 -4.36
N TYR A 115 -10.18 -10.75 -4.50
CA TYR A 115 -9.29 -9.98 -3.65
C TYR A 115 -8.20 -9.28 -4.46
N PHE A 116 -7.96 -8.03 -4.10
CA PHE A 116 -6.82 -7.23 -4.57
C PHE A 116 -5.69 -7.36 -3.55
N VAL A 117 -4.47 -7.57 -4.03
CA VAL A 117 -3.26 -7.68 -3.20
C VAL A 117 -2.31 -6.57 -3.64
N HIS A 118 -2.04 -5.62 -2.75
CA HIS A 118 -1.02 -4.61 -3.03
C HIS A 118 0.36 -5.27 -3.19
N LYS A 119 1.23 -4.71 -4.03
CA LYS A 119 2.55 -5.30 -4.35
C LYS A 119 3.41 -5.58 -3.13
N LYS A 120 3.28 -4.74 -2.09
CA LYS A 120 3.98 -4.91 -0.80
C LYS A 120 3.51 -6.14 -0.01
N ASN A 121 2.27 -6.58 -0.23
CA ASN A 121 1.62 -7.67 0.47
C ASN A 121 1.68 -9.01 -0.30
N ILE A 122 2.42 -9.05 -1.42
CA ILE A 122 2.61 -10.28 -2.23
C ILE A 122 3.68 -11.20 -1.60
N GLY A 123 4.65 -10.63 -0.89
CA GLY A 123 5.80 -11.35 -0.36
C GLY A 123 6.68 -11.90 -1.49
N SER A 124 7.09 -13.17 -1.38
CA SER A 124 7.88 -13.87 -2.40
C SER A 124 7.04 -14.63 -3.44
N SER A 125 5.72 -14.44 -3.42
CA SER A 125 4.78 -15.17 -4.28
C SER A 125 4.78 -14.62 -5.71
N LYS A 126 4.46 -15.46 -6.68
CA LYS A 126 4.42 -15.11 -8.11
C LYS A 126 3.13 -15.56 -8.78
N THR A 127 2.89 -15.05 -9.98
CA THR A 127 1.76 -15.46 -10.83
C THR A 127 1.70 -16.98 -10.96
N GLY A 128 0.53 -17.55 -10.70
CA GLY A 128 0.26 -18.98 -10.78
C GLY A 128 0.53 -19.76 -9.49
N ASP A 129 1.03 -19.11 -8.43
CA ASP A 129 1.11 -19.71 -7.10
C ASP A 129 -0.29 -19.89 -6.51
N TYR A 130 -0.47 -20.98 -5.77
CA TYR A 130 -1.63 -21.18 -4.90
C TYR A 130 -1.24 -20.67 -3.52
N VAL A 131 -2.01 -19.73 -2.97
CA VAL A 131 -1.62 -18.99 -1.76
C VAL A 131 -2.74 -19.01 -0.73
N ARG A 132 -2.35 -19.05 0.55
CA ARG A 132 -3.24 -18.64 1.65
C ARG A 132 -3.09 -17.13 1.85
N PHE A 133 -4.20 -16.45 2.03
CA PHE A 133 -4.26 -15.01 2.21
C PHE A 133 -5.19 -14.64 3.36
N VAL A 134 -5.04 -13.41 3.86
CA VAL A 134 -5.92 -12.79 4.85
C VAL A 134 -6.53 -11.52 4.27
N GLY A 135 -7.81 -11.27 4.53
CA GLY A 135 -8.47 -10.02 4.16
C GLY A 135 -7.99 -8.86 5.02
N LEU A 136 -7.87 -7.68 4.43
CA LEU A 136 -7.44 -6.45 5.10
C LEU A 136 -8.61 -5.49 5.31
N ASN A 137 -8.63 -4.81 6.46
CA ASN A 137 -9.65 -3.86 6.83
C ASN A 137 -9.32 -2.48 6.24
N ASN A 138 -9.76 -2.25 5.01
CA ASN A 138 -9.62 -0.95 4.38
C ASN A 138 -10.79 -0.04 4.80
N THR A 139 -10.48 1.01 5.58
CA THR A 139 -11.47 2.00 6.05
C THR A 139 -12.01 2.89 4.92
N LYS A 140 -11.33 2.93 3.76
CA LYS A 140 -11.76 3.61 2.53
C LYS A 140 -11.86 2.57 1.41
N PRO A 141 -12.97 1.81 1.34
CA PRO A 141 -13.13 0.79 0.31
C PRO A 141 -12.92 1.41 -1.07
N ARG A 142 -12.09 0.77 -1.91
CA ARG A 142 -11.93 1.17 -3.30
C ARG A 142 -13.28 1.00 -4.01
N ASP A 143 -13.59 1.86 -4.98
CA ASP A 143 -14.83 1.78 -5.78
C ASP A 143 -15.00 0.45 -6.55
N PHE A 144 -13.96 -0.39 -6.58
CA PHE A 144 -14.01 -1.71 -7.19
C PHE A 144 -14.48 -2.78 -6.18
N SER A 145 -15.20 -3.79 -6.67
CA SER A 145 -15.77 -4.90 -5.90
C SER A 145 -14.74 -5.84 -5.23
N PHE A 146 -13.46 -5.48 -5.20
CA PHE A 146 -12.38 -6.31 -4.66
C PHE A 146 -12.14 -5.97 -3.20
N LYS A 147 -11.99 -7.00 -2.38
CA LYS A 147 -11.53 -6.84 -1.00
C LYS A 147 -10.00 -6.79 -0.98
N ASP A 148 -9.42 -5.87 -0.22
CA ASP A 148 -7.98 -5.85 0.01
C ASP A 148 -7.54 -7.12 0.76
N ALA A 149 -6.38 -7.67 0.41
CA ALA A 149 -5.81 -8.85 1.04
C ALA A 149 -4.27 -8.81 1.11
N ALA A 150 -3.71 -9.64 1.99
CA ALA A 150 -2.29 -9.93 2.08
C ALA A 150 -2.02 -11.42 1.95
N VAL A 151 -0.96 -11.78 1.22
CA VAL A 151 -0.50 -13.17 1.12
C VAL A 151 0.23 -13.55 2.40
N LYS A 152 -0.19 -14.66 3.00
CA LYS A 152 0.42 -15.24 4.20
C LYS A 152 1.49 -16.27 3.83
N GLU A 153 1.16 -17.17 2.91
CA GLU A 153 2.05 -18.25 2.50
C GLU A 153 1.70 -18.81 1.12
N VAL A 154 2.71 -19.39 0.46
CA VAL A 154 2.54 -20.19 -0.76
C VAL A 154 2.28 -21.64 -0.37
N LEU A 155 1.17 -22.17 -0.84
CA LEU A 155 0.71 -23.53 -0.60
C LEU A 155 1.09 -24.46 -1.77
N PRO A 156 1.22 -25.77 -1.53
CA PRO A 156 1.25 -26.76 -2.59
C PRO A 156 -0.02 -26.64 -3.45
N LYS A 157 0.12 -26.71 -4.77
CA LYS A 157 -1.04 -26.68 -5.66
C LYS A 157 -1.95 -27.88 -5.34
N PRO A 158 -3.28 -27.67 -5.23
CA PRO A 158 -4.20 -28.76 -4.95
C PRO A 158 -4.10 -29.81 -6.05
N LYS A 159 -3.96 -31.08 -5.65
CA LYS A 159 -4.01 -32.21 -6.58
C LYS A 159 -5.44 -32.30 -7.11
N ILE A 160 -5.63 -32.02 -8.40
CA ILE A 160 -6.90 -32.23 -9.06
C ILE A 160 -7.04 -33.75 -9.20
N ALA A 161 -7.90 -34.36 -8.37
CA ALA A 161 -8.38 -35.71 -8.65
C ALA A 161 -9.24 -35.58 -9.92
N LEU A 162 -8.73 -36.12 -11.03
CA LEU A 162 -9.47 -36.25 -12.29
C LEU A 162 -10.64 -37.23 -12.12
#